data_AF-A0A1U7LK20-F1
#
_entry.id   AF-A0A1U7LK20-F1
#
_cell.length_a   1.000
_cell.length_b   1.000
_cell.length_c   1.000
_cell.angle_alpha   90.00
_cell.angle_beta   90.00
_cell.angle_gamma   90.00
#
_symmetry.space_group_name_H-M   'P 1'
#
loop_
_entity.id
_entity.type
_entity.pdbx_description
1 polymer ?
#
loop_
_entity_poly.entity_id
_entity_poly.type
_entity_poly.pdbx_seq_one_letter_code
_entity_poly.pdbx_strand_id
1 'polypeptide(L)'
;SFSADKFKSKVVKWITTRNHPLREVETPEFHEMIAAANIDAKPHIFANHQSIRDHILSEYHCNKGIITEHLAQAQSKIHITFDSWTTRSGQHALTGICVHYLDDQGQVRDYLLALPEQLGQHFGINYAEVIGNVIAEYNLMDRIGYFVSDNARNNDTSHILNLVAQSILWGKDKDAFDNENKNIPDEEKFLKEWQKEGPLGTLIDILFSINTPFKHELFNSYQVAENNLLPKNEFIPLNIIKPVKTRWNAFLDSFEQAIQLRGPIDSFVQYHINKWQRETASLRVKGKTIPKPSLYIQLGGLNSYDWDVISNYIAILQLLKEATKKLEARGRAGRHGAIWEVIPIMDWLLRTFEEG
;
A
#
# COMPACT_ATOMS: atom_id res chain seq x y z
N SER A 1 -12.55 45.81 -20.21
CA SER A 1 -11.23 46.45 -20.01
C SER A 1 -10.26 45.43 -19.42
N PHE A 2 -8.96 45.67 -19.57
CA PHE A 2 -7.92 44.89 -18.92
C PHE A 2 -7.93 45.12 -17.39
N SER A 3 -7.57 44.08 -16.62
CA SER A 3 -7.41 44.13 -15.16
C SER A 3 -6.17 43.33 -14.80
N ALA A 4 -5.20 43.98 -14.16
CA ALA A 4 -3.93 43.37 -13.77
C ALA A 4 -4.14 42.22 -12.77
N ASP A 5 -5.02 42.40 -11.78
CA ASP A 5 -5.32 41.39 -10.77
C ASP A 5 -6.00 40.16 -11.39
N LYS A 6 -6.96 40.39 -12.30
CA LYS A 6 -7.62 39.30 -13.02
C LYS A 6 -6.61 38.55 -13.90
N PHE A 7 -5.68 39.25 -14.55
CA PHE A 7 -4.63 38.62 -15.33
C PHE A 7 -3.71 37.76 -14.45
N LYS A 8 -3.18 38.32 -13.35
CA LYS A 8 -2.31 37.58 -12.41
C LYS A 8 -2.99 36.35 -11.83
N SER A 9 -4.25 36.47 -11.41
CA SER A 9 -5.05 35.33 -10.93
C SER A 9 -5.20 34.23 -12.00
N LYS A 10 -5.34 34.58 -13.28
CA LYS A 10 -5.38 33.58 -14.36
C LYS A 10 -4.04 32.91 -14.61
N VAL A 11 -2.93 33.63 -14.50
CA VAL A 11 -1.58 33.06 -14.60
C VAL A 11 -1.32 32.07 -13.45
N VAL A 12 -1.65 32.48 -12.22
CA VAL A 12 -1.55 31.61 -11.03
C VAL A 12 -2.39 30.35 -11.19
N LYS A 13 -3.65 30.51 -11.61
CA LYS A 13 -4.54 29.36 -11.86
C LYS A 13 -3.99 28.44 -12.95
N TRP A 14 -3.44 28.99 -14.03
CA TRP A 14 -2.86 28.19 -15.10
C TRP A 14 -1.67 27.36 -14.61
N ILE A 15 -0.74 28.00 -13.88
CA ILE A 15 0.44 27.33 -13.34
C ILE A 15 0.08 26.22 -12.34
N THR A 16 -0.81 26.54 -11.39
CA THR A 16 -1.21 25.58 -10.35
C THR A 16 -2.06 24.43 -10.88
N THR A 17 -3.00 24.70 -11.79
CA THR A 17 -3.89 23.65 -12.35
C THR A 17 -3.16 22.69 -13.28
N ARG A 18 -2.14 23.17 -14.00
CA ARG A 18 -1.38 22.39 -14.98
C ARG A 18 -0.04 21.87 -14.46
N ASN A 19 0.31 22.23 -13.23
CA ASN A 19 1.59 21.89 -12.61
C ASN A 19 2.79 22.34 -13.46
N HIS A 20 2.73 23.57 -13.99
CA HIS A 20 3.84 24.15 -14.75
C HIS A 20 4.98 24.57 -13.80
N PRO A 21 6.25 24.49 -14.24
CA PRO A 21 7.36 25.07 -13.50
C PRO A 21 7.12 26.57 -13.22
N LEU A 22 7.44 27.04 -12.01
CA LEU A 22 7.26 28.47 -11.69
C LEU A 22 8.13 29.39 -12.56
N ARG A 23 9.23 28.87 -13.10
CA ARG A 23 10.12 29.58 -14.04
C ARG A 23 9.49 29.82 -15.40
N GLU A 24 8.34 29.21 -15.71
CA GLU A 24 7.64 29.41 -16.98
C GLU A 24 7.32 30.90 -17.23
N VAL A 25 7.02 31.65 -16.16
CA VAL A 25 6.75 33.10 -16.23
C VAL A 25 7.97 33.94 -16.63
N GLU A 26 9.18 33.36 -16.60
CA GLU A 26 10.43 34.02 -17.00
C GLU A 26 10.80 33.72 -18.45
N THR A 27 10.11 32.78 -19.11
CA THR A 27 10.48 32.33 -20.45
C THR A 27 10.18 33.41 -21.49
N PRO A 28 11.08 33.68 -22.46
CA PRO A 28 10.83 34.63 -23.54
C PRO A 28 9.55 34.32 -24.31
N GLU A 29 9.29 33.04 -24.56
CA GLU A 29 8.14 32.55 -25.32
C GLU A 29 6.82 32.89 -24.63
N PHE A 30 6.75 32.75 -23.30
CA PHE A 30 5.59 33.18 -22.53
C PHE A 30 5.37 34.69 -22.62
N HIS A 31 6.45 35.48 -22.52
CA HIS A 31 6.38 36.94 -22.62
C HIS A 31 5.93 37.40 -24.01
N GLU A 32 6.43 36.78 -25.07
CA GLU A 32 6.03 37.06 -26.45
C GLU A 32 4.56 36.70 -26.70
N MET A 33 4.11 35.54 -26.20
CA MET A 33 2.72 35.12 -26.30
C MET A 33 1.76 36.10 -25.60
N ILE A 34 2.07 36.50 -24.36
CA ILE A 34 1.24 37.46 -23.62
C ILE A 34 1.25 38.82 -24.31
N ALA A 35 2.39 39.30 -24.80
CA ALA A 35 2.50 40.58 -25.50
C ALA A 35 1.70 40.59 -26.82
N ALA A 36 1.71 39.48 -27.56
CA ALA A 36 0.92 39.32 -28.78
C ALA A 36 -0.58 39.32 -28.50
N ALA A 37 -1.01 38.73 -27.37
CA ALA A 37 -2.41 38.70 -26.98
C ALA A 37 -2.90 40.04 -26.40
N ASN A 38 -2.10 40.69 -25.57
CA ASN A 38 -2.39 42.01 -24.99
C ASN A 38 -1.10 42.68 -24.47
N ILE A 39 -0.68 43.75 -25.13
CA ILE A 39 0.53 44.49 -24.75
C ILE A 39 0.44 45.09 -23.34
N ASP A 40 -0.76 45.47 -22.88
CA ASP A 40 -0.98 46.03 -21.54
C ASP A 40 -0.79 44.99 -20.43
N ALA A 41 -0.85 43.68 -20.76
CA ALA A 41 -0.63 42.61 -19.79
C ALA A 41 0.86 42.34 -19.52
N LYS A 42 1.74 42.67 -20.48
CA LYS A 42 3.18 42.39 -20.41
C LYS A 42 3.86 42.95 -19.14
N PRO A 43 3.61 44.21 -18.72
CA PRO A 43 4.21 44.75 -17.49
C PRO A 43 3.72 44.09 -16.20
N HIS A 44 2.65 43.29 -16.25
CA HIS A 44 2.06 42.64 -15.10
C HIS A 44 2.41 41.14 -14.98
N ILE A 45 3.24 40.62 -15.89
CA ILE A 45 3.85 39.29 -15.74
C ILE A 45 4.70 39.28 -14.45
N PHE A 46 4.69 38.15 -13.75
CA PHE A 46 5.52 37.95 -12.57
C PHE A 46 7.00 38.09 -12.94
N ALA A 47 7.74 38.92 -12.20
CA ALA A 47 9.13 39.25 -12.53
C ALA A 47 10.05 38.03 -12.52
N ASN A 48 9.75 37.06 -11.66
CA ASN A 48 10.47 35.80 -11.53
C ASN A 48 9.65 34.74 -10.78
N HIS A 49 10.14 33.50 -10.76
CA HIS A 49 9.58 32.34 -10.08
C HIS A 49 9.34 32.60 -8.58
N GLN A 50 10.18 33.40 -7.93
CA GLN A 50 10.02 33.76 -6.52
C GLN A 50 8.82 34.70 -6.33
N SER A 51 8.61 35.68 -7.22
CA SER A 51 7.49 36.60 -7.14
C SER A 51 6.12 35.93 -7.34
N ILE A 52 6.03 34.93 -8.23
CA ILE A 52 4.80 34.14 -8.36
C ILE A 52 4.63 33.16 -7.18
N ARG A 53 5.72 32.56 -6.68
CA ARG A 53 5.69 31.73 -5.47
C ARG A 53 5.12 32.50 -4.28
N ASP A 54 5.63 33.71 -4.04
CA ASP A 54 5.18 34.55 -2.93
C ASP A 54 3.73 34.97 -3.09
N HIS A 55 3.28 35.22 -4.32
CA HIS A 55 1.88 35.50 -4.60
C HIS A 55 0.97 34.29 -4.35
N ILE A 56 1.37 33.08 -4.77
CA ILE A 56 0.65 31.83 -4.49
C ILE A 56 0.54 31.61 -2.98
N LEU A 57 1.64 31.79 -2.24
CA LEU A 57 1.65 31.66 -0.79
C LEU A 57 0.77 32.70 -0.11
N SER A 58 0.79 33.95 -0.59
CA SER A 58 -0.10 35.01 -0.10
C SER A 58 -1.57 34.66 -0.36
N GLU A 59 -1.94 34.19 -1.56
CA GLU A 59 -3.30 33.74 -1.85
C GLU A 59 -3.71 32.57 -0.95
N TYR A 60 -2.81 31.60 -0.72
CA TYR A 60 -3.04 30.50 0.22
C TYR A 60 -3.35 31.02 1.63
N HIS A 61 -2.53 31.93 2.16
CA HIS A 61 -2.73 32.50 3.49
C HIS A 61 -4.01 33.34 3.58
N CYS A 62 -4.35 34.12 2.55
CA CYS A 62 -5.60 34.87 2.50
C CYS A 62 -6.84 33.95 2.46
N ASN A 63 -6.77 32.86 1.70
CA ASN A 63 -7.87 31.91 1.58
C ASN A 63 -8.02 31.00 2.81
N LYS A 64 -7.01 30.91 3.67
CA LYS A 64 -7.04 30.07 4.86
C LYS A 64 -8.25 30.39 5.76
N GLY A 65 -8.51 31.68 6.02
CA GLY A 65 -9.67 32.10 6.83
C GLY A 65 -11.00 31.66 6.21
N ILE A 66 -11.12 31.76 4.89
CA ILE A 66 -12.30 31.32 4.12
C ILE A 66 -12.50 29.81 4.27
N ILE A 67 -11.42 29.03 4.15
CA ILE A 67 -11.48 27.57 4.34
C ILE A 67 -11.87 27.20 5.78
N THR A 68 -11.35 27.90 6.79
CA THR A 68 -11.76 27.72 8.18
C THR A 68 -13.25 28.00 8.39
N GLU A 69 -13.80 29.07 7.78
CA GLU A 69 -15.23 29.37 7.83
C GLU A 69 -16.08 28.29 7.15
N HIS A 70 -15.67 27.81 5.97
CA HIS A 70 -16.35 26.69 5.30
C HIS A 70 -16.35 25.41 6.15
N LEU A 71 -15.23 25.08 6.78
CA LEU A 71 -15.14 23.95 7.70
C LEU A 71 -16.02 24.13 8.92
N ALA A 72 -16.16 25.35 9.46
CA ALA A 72 -17.05 25.65 10.58
C ALA A 72 -18.54 25.49 10.22
N GLN A 73 -18.89 25.59 8.94
CA GLN A 73 -20.25 25.42 8.44
C GLN A 73 -20.63 23.97 8.13
N ALA A 74 -19.71 23.01 8.25
CA ALA A 74 -20.02 21.60 8.00
C ALA A 74 -21.20 21.12 8.86
N GLN A 75 -22.16 20.42 8.26
CA GLN A 75 -23.30 19.82 8.97
C GLN A 75 -22.95 18.48 9.62
N SER A 76 -22.01 17.74 9.04
CA SER A 76 -21.49 16.50 9.62
C SER A 76 -20.27 16.77 10.49
N LYS A 77 -19.82 15.73 11.20
CA LYS A 77 -18.43 15.66 11.66
C LYS A 77 -17.48 15.69 10.46
N ILE A 78 -16.29 16.23 10.66
CA ILE A 78 -15.22 16.32 9.67
C ILE A 78 -14.30 15.14 9.86
N HIS A 79 -14.23 14.29 8.85
CA HIS A 79 -13.35 13.13 8.84
C HIS A 79 -12.04 13.48 8.15
N ILE A 80 -10.93 12.90 8.60
CA ILE A 80 -9.59 13.21 8.10
C ILE A 80 -8.99 11.96 7.48
N THR A 81 -8.52 12.06 6.23
CA THR A 81 -7.62 11.06 5.66
C THR A 81 -6.20 11.60 5.60
N PHE A 82 -5.17 10.80 5.87
CA PHE A 82 -3.80 11.25 5.66
C PHE A 82 -2.87 10.16 5.08
N ASP A 83 -1.89 10.61 4.31
CA ASP A 83 -0.87 9.79 3.65
C ASP A 83 0.50 10.47 3.79
N SER A 84 1.55 9.69 3.99
CA SER A 84 2.90 10.22 4.21
C SER A 84 3.91 9.58 3.29
N TRP A 85 4.73 10.41 2.63
CA TRP A 85 5.77 9.96 1.74
C TRP A 85 7.07 10.74 1.92
N THR A 86 8.19 10.07 1.66
CA THR A 86 9.50 10.71 1.59
C THR A 86 9.80 11.14 0.16
N THR A 87 10.38 12.32 -0.04
CA THR A 87 10.86 12.78 -1.34
C THR A 87 11.97 11.86 -1.87
N ARG A 88 12.17 11.82 -3.19
CA ARG A 88 13.18 10.95 -3.82
C ARG A 88 14.61 11.20 -3.35
N SER A 89 14.92 12.42 -2.88
CA SER A 89 16.22 12.77 -2.30
C SER A 89 16.39 12.27 -0.87
N GLY A 90 15.33 11.78 -0.22
CA GLY A 90 15.32 11.40 1.19
C GLY A 90 15.38 12.58 2.16
N GLN A 91 15.39 13.81 1.66
CA GLN A 91 15.63 15.01 2.48
C GLN A 91 14.38 15.53 3.19
N HIS A 92 13.19 15.24 2.64
CA HIS A 92 11.93 15.74 3.16
C HIS A 92 10.93 14.59 3.25
N ALA A 93 10.21 14.51 4.36
CA ALA A 93 9.03 13.68 4.51
C ALA A 93 7.81 14.59 4.54
N LEU A 94 6.80 14.33 3.72
CA LEU A 94 5.59 15.15 3.65
C LEU A 94 4.39 14.29 4.07
N THR A 95 3.43 14.92 4.74
CA THR A 95 2.17 14.30 5.13
C THR A 95 1.02 15.07 4.49
N GLY A 96 0.32 14.45 3.54
CA GLY A 96 -0.90 15.00 2.97
C GLY A 96 -2.08 14.72 3.90
N ILE A 97 -2.81 15.76 4.30
CA ILE A 97 -3.99 15.67 5.18
C ILE A 97 -5.20 16.18 4.38
N CYS A 98 -6.15 15.31 4.11
CA CYS A 98 -7.41 15.66 3.44
C CYS A 98 -8.59 15.60 4.42
N VAL A 99 -9.61 16.41 4.16
CA VAL A 99 -10.84 16.48 4.95
C VAL A 99 -12.05 16.02 4.13
N HIS A 100 -12.99 15.38 4.82
CA HIS A 100 -14.22 14.83 4.25
C HIS A 100 -15.41 15.21 5.14
N TYR A 101 -16.40 15.92 4.60
CA TYR A 101 -17.58 16.34 5.36
C TYR A 101 -18.78 16.67 4.47
N LEU A 102 -19.97 16.82 5.08
CA LEU A 102 -21.16 17.38 4.45
C LEU A 102 -21.23 18.89 4.73
N ASP A 103 -21.34 19.70 3.68
CA ASP A 103 -21.52 21.15 3.82
C ASP A 103 -22.96 21.54 4.23
N ASP A 104 -23.21 22.84 4.32
CA ASP A 104 -24.51 23.43 4.64
C ASP A 104 -25.62 23.14 3.62
N GLN A 105 -25.24 22.68 2.41
CA GLN A 105 -26.14 22.24 1.35
C GLN A 105 -26.29 20.71 1.32
N GLY A 106 -25.71 19.99 2.27
CA GLY A 106 -25.70 18.52 2.32
C GLY A 106 -24.84 17.87 1.23
N GLN A 107 -23.93 18.62 0.61
CA GLN A 107 -23.01 18.10 -0.40
C GLN A 107 -21.71 17.59 0.25
N VAL A 108 -21.22 16.46 -0.24
CA VAL A 108 -19.92 15.92 0.18
C VAL A 108 -18.80 16.82 -0.34
N ARG A 109 -17.94 17.27 0.57
CA ARG A 109 -16.69 17.98 0.29
C ARG A 109 -15.52 17.09 0.63
N ASP A 110 -14.59 16.95 -0.31
CA ASP A 110 -13.31 16.24 -0.19
C ASP A 110 -12.21 17.11 -0.81
N TYR A 111 -11.23 17.52 -0.02
CA TYR A 111 -10.04 18.21 -0.50
C TYR A 111 -8.84 18.10 0.45
N LEU A 112 -7.64 18.33 -0.09
CA LEU A 112 -6.40 18.45 0.69
C LEU A 112 -6.46 19.72 1.55
N LEU A 113 -6.43 19.56 2.87
CA LEU A 113 -6.42 20.64 3.85
C LEU A 113 -5.01 21.16 4.10
N ALA A 114 -4.05 20.24 4.26
CA ALA A 114 -2.68 20.59 4.61
C ALA A 114 -1.66 19.60 4.03
N LEU A 115 -0.45 20.11 3.80
CA LEU A 115 0.70 19.32 3.36
C LEU A 115 1.94 19.63 4.24
N PRO A 116 1.88 19.40 5.56
CA PRO A 116 3.01 19.65 6.45
C PRO A 116 4.22 18.75 6.15
N GLU A 117 5.40 19.28 6.43
CA GLU A 117 6.62 18.49 6.52
C GLU A 117 6.66 17.71 7.84
N GLN A 118 6.96 16.42 7.75
CA GLN A 118 7.11 15.51 8.88
C GLN A 118 8.54 15.60 9.42
N LEU A 119 8.69 16.16 10.62
CA LEU A 119 9.98 16.25 11.31
C LEU A 119 10.15 15.06 12.28
N GLY A 120 11.33 14.41 12.25
CA GLY A 120 11.67 13.29 13.14
C GLY A 120 11.52 11.88 12.55
N GLN A 121 11.83 10.85 13.34
CA GLN A 121 11.67 9.43 12.93
C GLN A 121 10.19 9.05 12.82
N HIS A 122 9.84 8.12 11.91
CA HIS A 122 8.46 7.69 11.60
C HIS A 122 7.78 6.88 12.72
N PHE A 123 7.63 7.45 13.92
CA PHE A 123 6.85 6.88 15.02
C PHE A 123 5.43 7.48 15.05
N GLY A 124 4.44 6.69 15.48
CA GLY A 124 3.03 7.11 15.62
C GLY A 124 2.83 8.43 16.38
N ILE A 125 3.69 8.71 17.37
CA ILE A 125 3.62 9.92 18.20
C ILE A 125 3.89 11.22 17.41
N ASN A 126 4.72 11.15 16.37
CA ASN A 126 5.06 12.30 15.54
C ASN A 126 3.96 12.60 14.51
N TYR A 127 3.13 11.62 14.16
CA TYR A 127 1.94 11.84 13.31
C TYR A 127 0.84 12.55 14.07
N ALA A 128 0.60 12.15 15.33
CA ALA A 128 -0.38 12.80 16.19
C ALA A 128 -0.06 14.28 16.43
N GLU A 129 1.22 14.64 16.56
CA GLU A 129 1.65 16.03 16.69
C GLU A 129 1.37 16.84 15.41
N VAL A 130 1.79 16.33 14.24
CA VAL A 130 1.59 17.01 12.95
C VAL A 130 0.10 17.19 12.64
N ILE A 131 -0.71 16.14 12.83
CA ILE A 131 -2.15 16.20 12.60
C ILE A 131 -2.82 17.09 13.65
N GLY A 132 -2.41 16.99 14.92
CA GLY A 132 -2.90 17.82 16.01
C GLY A 132 -2.69 19.31 15.76
N ASN A 133 -1.52 19.68 15.24
CA ASN A 133 -1.22 21.06 14.85
C ASN A 133 -2.18 21.57 13.76
N VAL A 134 -2.47 20.76 12.74
CA VAL A 134 -3.42 21.14 11.68
C VAL A 134 -4.86 21.23 12.23
N ILE A 135 -5.26 20.31 13.12
CA ILE A 135 -6.58 20.37 13.78
C ILE A 135 -6.73 21.65 14.60
N ALA A 136 -5.70 22.02 15.35
CA ALA A 136 -5.67 23.26 16.13
C ALA A 136 -5.67 24.50 15.21
N GLU A 137 -4.87 24.47 14.15
CA GLU A 137 -4.72 25.56 13.17
C GLU A 137 -6.04 25.92 12.47
N TYR A 138 -6.90 24.93 12.21
CA TYR A 138 -8.22 25.11 11.59
C TYR A 138 -9.38 25.05 12.60
N ASN A 139 -9.09 25.04 13.91
CA ASN A 139 -10.08 24.97 14.99
C ASN A 139 -11.11 23.82 14.84
N LEU A 140 -10.61 22.63 14.53
CA LEU A 140 -11.45 21.47 14.20
C LEU A 140 -11.76 20.56 15.39
N MET A 141 -11.18 20.80 16.57
CA MET A 141 -11.17 19.88 17.73
C MET A 141 -12.55 19.27 18.04
N ASP A 142 -13.59 20.10 18.13
CA ASP A 142 -14.94 19.67 18.51
C ASP A 142 -15.75 19.12 17.33
N ARG A 143 -15.21 19.17 16.11
CA ARG A 143 -15.88 18.80 14.86
C ARG A 143 -15.30 17.53 14.23
N ILE A 144 -14.20 17.01 14.76
CA ILE A 144 -13.59 15.78 14.24
C ILE A 144 -14.51 14.57 14.39
N GLY A 145 -14.60 13.79 13.33
CA GLY A 145 -15.23 12.47 13.29
C GLY A 145 -14.18 11.36 13.37
N TYR A 146 -13.86 10.76 12.23
CA TYR A 146 -12.95 9.62 12.12
C TYR A 146 -11.66 10.00 11.39
N PHE A 147 -10.58 9.32 11.73
CA PHE A 147 -9.32 9.35 11.00
C PHE A 147 -9.19 8.10 10.13
N VAL A 148 -8.67 8.27 8.93
CA VAL A 148 -8.36 7.19 7.98
C VAL A 148 -6.94 7.43 7.47
N SER A 149 -6.09 6.42 7.37
CA SER A 149 -4.77 6.60 6.77
C SER A 149 -4.38 5.39 5.94
N ASP A 150 -3.42 5.60 5.05
CA ASP A 150 -2.76 4.54 4.32
C ASP A 150 -2.11 3.50 5.24
N ASN A 151 -1.87 2.32 4.68
CA ASN A 151 -1.41 1.13 5.37
C ASN A 151 0.09 1.19 5.75
N ALA A 152 0.51 2.27 6.41
CA ALA A 152 1.64 2.23 7.31
C ALA A 152 1.24 1.41 8.56
N ARG A 153 2.20 0.83 9.26
CA ARG A 153 2.03 -0.01 10.47
C ARG A 153 1.24 0.63 11.63
N ASN A 154 0.64 1.81 11.45
CA ASN A 154 0.31 2.76 12.49
C ASN A 154 -1.15 3.27 12.48
N ASN A 155 -2.04 2.91 11.52
CA ASN A 155 -3.37 3.55 11.42
C ASN A 155 -4.54 2.61 11.04
N ASP A 156 -5.64 2.70 11.81
CA ASP A 156 -6.31 1.54 12.41
C ASP A 156 -7.43 0.80 11.66
N THR A 157 -7.80 1.07 10.40
CA THR A 157 -8.93 0.30 9.77
C THR A 157 -8.48 -0.65 8.66
N SER A 158 -7.68 -0.16 7.70
CA SER A 158 -6.88 -1.06 6.86
C SER A 158 -5.85 -1.81 7.70
N HIS A 159 -5.44 -1.26 8.85
CA HIS A 159 -4.66 -2.00 9.84
C HIS A 159 -5.43 -3.18 10.42
N ILE A 160 -6.74 -3.12 10.71
CA ILE A 160 -7.46 -4.32 11.21
C ILE A 160 -7.47 -5.42 10.15
N LEU A 161 -7.84 -5.14 8.89
CA LEU A 161 -7.83 -6.15 7.83
C LEU A 161 -6.42 -6.64 7.51
N ASN A 162 -5.43 -5.74 7.54
CA ASN A 162 -4.03 -6.07 7.43
C ASN A 162 -3.59 -6.96 8.62
N LEU A 163 -3.81 -6.55 9.86
CA LEU A 163 -3.51 -7.30 11.09
C LEU A 163 -4.21 -8.66 11.11
N VAL A 164 -5.45 -8.76 10.64
CA VAL A 164 -6.17 -10.03 10.49
C VAL A 164 -5.47 -10.88 9.43
N ALA A 165 -5.12 -10.34 8.26
CA ALA A 165 -4.33 -11.05 7.25
C ALA A 165 -2.94 -11.46 7.76
N GLN A 166 -2.26 -10.58 8.50
CA GLN A 166 -0.97 -10.81 9.15
C GLN A 166 -1.08 -11.85 10.26
N SER A 167 -2.18 -11.88 11.00
CA SER A 167 -2.47 -12.88 12.04
C SER A 167 -2.80 -14.24 11.43
N ILE A 168 -3.51 -14.27 10.31
CA ILE A 168 -3.76 -15.49 9.52
C ILE A 168 -2.46 -16.03 8.92
N LEU A 169 -1.57 -15.15 8.45
CA LEU A 169 -0.30 -15.53 7.80
C LEU A 169 0.83 -15.85 8.78
N TRP A 170 0.90 -15.15 9.91
CA TRP A 170 2.04 -15.16 10.83
C TRP A 170 1.67 -15.48 12.29
N GLY A 171 0.38 -15.58 12.61
CA GLY A 171 -0.09 -16.17 13.85
C GLY A 171 0.31 -15.43 15.12
N LYS A 172 0.30 -14.09 15.14
CA LYS A 172 0.30 -13.31 16.40
C LYS A 172 0.08 -11.81 16.19
N ASP A 173 -0.90 -11.28 16.91
CA ASP A 173 -0.67 -10.09 17.72
C ASP A 173 -1.14 -10.36 19.16
N LYS A 174 -0.35 -9.93 20.14
CA LYS A 174 -0.54 -10.23 21.57
C LYS A 174 -1.65 -9.38 22.19
N ASP A 175 -2.02 -8.30 21.50
CA ASP A 175 -2.98 -7.28 21.96
C ASP A 175 -4.30 -7.32 21.18
N ALA A 176 -4.46 -8.24 20.21
CA ALA A 176 -5.63 -8.27 19.32
C ALA A 176 -6.80 -9.13 19.83
N PHE A 177 -6.57 -10.01 20.80
CA PHE A 177 -7.62 -10.81 21.43
C PHE A 177 -7.43 -10.79 22.94
N ASP A 178 -8.48 -10.38 23.64
CA ASP A 178 -8.60 -10.36 25.10
C ASP A 178 -8.73 -11.80 25.66
N ASN A 179 -7.80 -12.68 25.31
CA ASN A 179 -7.84 -14.10 25.63
C ASN A 179 -7.33 -14.37 27.04
N GLU A 180 -8.08 -15.16 27.81
CA GLU A 180 -7.73 -15.50 29.20
C GLU A 180 -6.36 -16.19 29.31
N ASN A 181 -5.56 -15.75 30.30
CA ASN A 181 -4.16 -16.10 30.54
C ASN A 181 -3.80 -17.60 30.70
N LYS A 182 -4.76 -18.53 30.60
CA LYS A 182 -4.56 -19.95 30.90
C LYS A 182 -4.12 -20.82 29.71
N ASN A 183 -4.32 -20.38 28.46
CA ASN A 183 -3.98 -21.19 27.26
C ASN A 183 -2.72 -20.72 26.50
N ILE A 184 -2.10 -19.62 26.95
CA ILE A 184 -0.98 -18.92 26.29
C ILE A 184 0.28 -19.78 26.04
N PRO A 185 0.72 -20.69 26.95
CA PRO A 185 1.99 -21.40 26.77
C PRO A 185 1.94 -22.51 25.69
N ASP A 186 0.81 -23.19 25.52
CA ASP A 186 0.68 -24.29 24.56
C ASP A 186 0.48 -23.76 23.13
N GLU A 187 -0.31 -22.69 22.96
CA GLU A 187 -0.50 -22.03 21.67
C GLU A 187 0.80 -21.39 21.13
N GLU A 188 1.63 -20.81 22.00
CA GLU A 188 2.95 -20.27 21.60
C GLU A 188 3.93 -21.33 21.09
N LYS A 189 3.82 -22.56 21.60
CA LYS A 189 4.62 -23.70 21.18
C LYS A 189 4.12 -24.25 19.84
N PHE A 190 2.80 -24.43 19.71
CA PHE A 190 2.16 -24.80 18.44
C PHE A 190 2.45 -23.80 17.31
N LEU A 191 2.38 -22.49 17.58
CA LEU A 191 2.59 -21.43 16.57
C LEU A 191 4.05 -21.26 16.13
N LYS A 192 5.03 -21.48 17.02
CA LYS A 192 6.46 -21.49 16.65
C LYS A 192 6.85 -22.72 15.84
N GLU A 193 6.19 -23.86 16.08
CA GLU A 193 6.31 -25.08 15.27
C GLU A 193 5.64 -24.86 13.90
N TRP A 194 4.48 -24.19 13.86
CA TRP A 194 3.72 -23.86 12.66
C TRP A 194 4.43 -22.88 11.70
N GLN A 195 5.15 -21.88 12.24
CA GLN A 195 6.01 -20.94 11.49
C GLN A 195 7.27 -21.59 10.90
N LYS A 196 7.70 -22.75 11.42
CA LYS A 196 8.93 -23.43 11.00
C LYS A 196 8.68 -24.69 10.16
N GLU A 197 7.50 -25.31 10.21
CA GLU A 197 7.27 -26.63 9.61
C GLU A 197 5.93 -26.80 8.84
N GLY A 198 5.18 -25.72 8.58
CA GLY A 198 3.90 -25.77 7.85
C GLY A 198 3.98 -25.59 6.31
N PRO A 199 2.87 -25.82 5.58
CA PRO A 199 2.79 -25.65 4.11
C PRO A 199 3.23 -24.27 3.60
N LEU A 200 2.79 -23.19 4.26
CA LEU A 200 3.15 -21.82 3.88
C LEU A 200 4.65 -21.54 4.08
N GLY A 201 5.22 -21.99 5.19
CA GLY A 201 6.66 -21.85 5.47
C GLY A 201 7.50 -22.61 4.45
N THR A 202 7.06 -23.80 4.07
CA THR A 202 7.67 -24.63 3.03
C THR A 202 7.62 -23.95 1.67
N LEU A 203 6.46 -23.41 1.28
CA LEU A 203 6.31 -22.67 0.01
C LEU A 203 7.23 -21.44 -0.02
N ILE A 204 7.26 -20.65 1.06
CA ILE A 204 8.12 -19.47 1.16
C ILE A 204 9.59 -19.86 1.01
N ASP A 205 10.05 -20.92 1.68
CA ASP A 205 11.42 -21.42 1.57
C ASP A 205 11.77 -21.83 0.12
N ILE A 206 10.83 -22.48 -0.59
CA ILE A 206 10.99 -22.82 -2.01
C ILE A 206 11.17 -21.55 -2.86
N LEU A 207 10.27 -20.57 -2.75
CA LEU A 207 10.30 -19.33 -3.53
C LEU A 207 11.59 -18.53 -3.28
N PHE A 208 12.07 -18.47 -2.03
CA PHE A 208 13.34 -17.81 -1.70
C PHE A 208 14.56 -18.60 -2.18
N SER A 209 14.45 -19.93 -2.29
CA SER A 209 15.55 -20.77 -2.77
C SER A 209 15.88 -20.52 -4.25
N ILE A 210 14.92 -20.01 -5.04
CA ILE A 210 15.08 -19.65 -6.45
C ILE A 210 15.61 -18.21 -6.52
N ASN A 211 16.91 -18.07 -6.33
CA ASN A 211 17.58 -16.78 -6.14
C ASN A 211 18.87 -16.60 -6.95
N THR A 212 19.34 -17.63 -7.65
CA THR A 212 20.53 -17.55 -8.50
C THR A 212 20.14 -17.71 -9.96
N PRO A 213 20.89 -17.10 -10.90
CA PRO A 213 20.61 -17.21 -12.34
C PRO A 213 20.44 -18.67 -12.80
N PHE A 214 21.32 -19.55 -12.32
CA PHE A 214 21.26 -20.98 -12.61
C PHE A 214 19.95 -21.63 -12.12
N LYS A 215 19.49 -21.30 -10.91
CA LYS A 215 18.22 -21.85 -10.39
C LYS A 215 17.01 -21.28 -11.11
N HIS A 216 17.06 -20.00 -11.52
CA HIS A 216 16.02 -19.40 -12.35
C HIS A 216 15.93 -20.08 -13.72
N GLU A 217 17.07 -20.32 -14.37
CA GLU A 217 17.13 -21.03 -15.65
C GLU A 217 16.61 -22.47 -15.53
N LEU A 218 17.03 -23.19 -14.49
CA LEU A 218 16.52 -24.52 -14.19
C LEU A 218 15.00 -24.51 -13.96
N PHE A 219 14.49 -23.59 -13.16
CA PHE A 219 13.05 -23.46 -12.94
C PHE A 219 12.28 -23.14 -14.24
N ASN A 220 12.81 -22.22 -15.06
CA ASN A 220 12.22 -21.90 -16.37
C ASN A 220 12.19 -23.10 -17.30
N SER A 221 13.19 -23.98 -17.26
CA SER A 221 13.18 -25.21 -18.07
C SER A 221 12.01 -26.13 -17.71
N TYR A 222 11.61 -26.19 -16.43
CA TYR A 222 10.43 -26.96 -16.02
C TYR A 222 9.12 -26.31 -16.47
N GLN A 223 9.04 -24.98 -16.44
CA GLN A 223 7.88 -24.25 -17.00
C GLN A 223 7.73 -24.52 -18.51
N VAL A 224 8.84 -24.51 -19.25
CA VAL A 224 8.84 -24.83 -20.69
C VAL A 224 8.46 -26.29 -20.94
N ALA A 225 8.99 -27.21 -20.15
CA ALA A 225 8.69 -28.64 -20.26
C ALA A 225 7.19 -28.91 -20.06
N GLU A 226 6.56 -28.26 -19.08
CA GLU A 226 5.12 -28.38 -18.85
C GLU A 226 4.28 -27.72 -19.96
N ASN A 227 4.69 -26.54 -20.45
CA ASN A 227 4.01 -25.88 -21.57
C ASN A 227 3.99 -26.76 -22.84
N ASN A 228 5.08 -27.50 -23.10
CA ASN A 228 5.16 -28.43 -24.23
C ASN A 228 4.21 -29.63 -24.10
N LEU A 229 3.65 -29.90 -22.92
CA LEU A 229 2.64 -30.95 -22.70
C LEU A 229 1.23 -30.45 -22.98
N LEU A 230 1.02 -29.14 -23.13
CA LEU A 230 -0.30 -28.56 -23.39
C LEU A 230 -0.70 -28.70 -24.87
N PRO A 231 -1.99 -28.89 -25.18
CA PRO A 231 -2.47 -29.06 -26.57
C PRO A 231 -2.23 -27.83 -27.47
N LYS A 232 -2.05 -26.66 -26.86
CA LYS A 232 -1.61 -25.41 -27.50
C LYS A 232 -0.56 -24.76 -26.59
N ASN A 233 0.49 -24.20 -27.18
CA ASN A 233 1.50 -23.41 -26.50
C ASN A 233 0.94 -22.04 -26.06
N GLU A 234 0.05 -22.04 -25.07
CA GLU A 234 -0.61 -20.83 -24.56
C GLU A 234 0.10 -20.24 -23.33
N PHE A 235 1.02 -20.98 -22.68
CA PHE A 235 1.66 -20.52 -21.45
C PHE A 235 2.91 -19.67 -21.71
N ILE A 236 2.98 -18.49 -21.07
CA ILE A 236 4.16 -17.62 -21.05
C ILE A 236 4.90 -17.87 -19.73
N PRO A 237 6.21 -18.24 -19.75
CA PRO A 237 6.97 -18.43 -18.52
C PRO A 237 6.88 -17.21 -17.61
N LEU A 238 6.48 -17.44 -16.36
CA LEU A 238 6.30 -16.40 -15.37
C LEU A 238 7.56 -16.28 -14.50
N ASN A 239 7.94 -15.04 -14.21
CA ASN A 239 8.94 -14.77 -13.18
C ASN A 239 8.29 -14.92 -11.81
N ILE A 240 9.02 -15.56 -10.89
CA ILE A 240 8.57 -15.71 -9.50
C ILE A 240 8.47 -14.36 -8.82
N ILE A 241 7.29 -14.08 -8.27
CA ILE A 241 7.02 -12.97 -7.37
C ILE A 241 7.48 -13.40 -5.98
N LYS A 242 8.39 -12.63 -5.37
CA LYS A 242 8.87 -12.89 -4.01
C LYS A 242 8.04 -12.12 -2.98
N PRO A 243 7.67 -12.76 -1.86
CA PRO A 243 6.89 -12.09 -0.83
C PRO A 243 7.74 -11.02 -0.14
N VAL A 244 7.14 -9.84 0.12
CA VAL A 244 7.80 -8.72 0.79
C VAL A 244 7.21 -8.55 2.19
N LYS A 245 8.03 -8.74 3.22
CA LYS A 245 7.60 -8.73 4.64
C LYS A 245 6.80 -7.50 5.08
N THR A 246 7.00 -6.35 4.45
CA THR A 246 6.31 -5.10 4.79
C THR A 246 4.97 -4.91 4.09
N ARG A 247 4.55 -5.82 3.20
CA ARG A 247 3.31 -5.72 2.40
C ARG A 247 2.65 -7.08 2.22
N TRP A 248 1.61 -7.38 2.99
CA TRP A 248 0.90 -8.66 2.94
C TRP A 248 0.31 -8.99 1.54
N ASN A 249 -0.12 -7.99 0.77
CA ASN A 249 -0.61 -8.17 -0.61
C ASN A 249 0.42 -8.88 -1.51
N ALA A 250 1.72 -8.63 -1.28
CA ALA A 250 2.79 -9.30 -2.01
C ALA A 250 2.89 -10.80 -1.68
N PHE A 251 2.45 -11.24 -0.49
CA PHE A 251 2.37 -12.66 -0.15
C PHE A 251 1.22 -13.33 -0.90
N LEU A 252 0.05 -12.68 -0.96
CA LEU A 252 -1.08 -13.21 -1.71
C LEU A 252 -0.75 -13.33 -3.20
N ASP A 253 -0.15 -12.28 -3.80
CA ASP A 253 0.29 -12.33 -5.21
C ASP A 253 1.31 -13.47 -5.45
N SER A 254 2.24 -13.67 -4.52
CA SER A 254 3.20 -14.80 -4.58
C SER A 254 2.52 -16.17 -4.50
N PHE A 255 1.49 -16.33 -3.66
CA PHE A 255 0.80 -17.60 -3.48
C PHE A 255 -0.14 -17.92 -4.64
N GLU A 256 -0.88 -16.92 -5.14
CA GLU A 256 -1.71 -17.05 -6.35
C GLU A 256 -0.87 -17.47 -7.56
N GLN A 257 0.32 -16.90 -7.70
CA GLN A 257 1.25 -17.29 -8.74
C GLN A 257 1.86 -18.68 -8.50
N ALA A 258 2.15 -19.05 -7.25
CA ALA A 258 2.65 -20.37 -6.91
C ALA A 258 1.66 -21.49 -7.26
N ILE A 259 0.35 -21.26 -7.08
CA ILE A 259 -0.69 -22.21 -7.52
C ILE A 259 -0.68 -22.41 -9.03
N GLN A 260 -0.52 -21.34 -9.80
CA GLN A 260 -0.38 -21.42 -11.26
C GLN A 260 0.90 -22.17 -11.68
N LEU A 261 1.94 -22.11 -10.85
CA LEU A 261 3.25 -22.72 -11.08
C LEU A 261 3.45 -24.01 -10.27
N ARG A 262 2.37 -24.69 -9.87
CA ARG A 262 2.45 -25.89 -9.02
C ARG A 262 3.32 -27.00 -9.65
N GLY A 263 3.06 -27.37 -10.90
CA GLY A 263 3.82 -28.44 -11.58
C GLY A 263 5.34 -28.15 -11.69
N PRO A 264 5.76 -26.95 -12.11
CA PRO A 264 7.16 -26.57 -12.20
C PRO A 264 7.82 -26.46 -10.82
N ILE A 265 7.07 -25.99 -9.80
CA ILE A 265 7.53 -25.96 -8.40
C ILE A 265 7.79 -27.38 -7.89
N ASP A 266 6.85 -28.30 -8.08
CA ASP A 266 6.99 -29.70 -7.65
C ASP A 266 8.20 -30.35 -8.35
N SER A 267 8.37 -30.12 -9.66
CA SER A 267 9.50 -30.63 -10.43
C SER A 267 10.85 -30.08 -9.94
N PHE A 268 10.92 -28.78 -9.67
CA PHE A 268 12.11 -28.12 -9.12
C PHE A 268 12.48 -28.68 -7.74
N VAL A 269 11.49 -28.85 -6.86
CA VAL A 269 11.67 -29.39 -5.52
C VAL A 269 12.18 -30.83 -5.57
N GLN A 270 11.57 -31.68 -6.41
CA GLN A 270 12.00 -33.07 -6.57
C GLN A 270 13.44 -33.18 -7.08
N TYR A 271 13.84 -32.33 -8.03
CA TYR A 271 15.23 -32.27 -8.47
C TYR A 271 16.19 -31.96 -7.32
N HIS A 272 15.86 -30.94 -6.51
CA HIS A 272 16.71 -30.52 -5.39
C HIS A 272 16.77 -31.55 -4.24
N ILE A 273 15.67 -32.24 -3.96
CA ILE A 273 15.63 -33.37 -3.01
C ILE A 273 16.55 -34.50 -3.49
N ASN A 274 16.40 -34.92 -4.74
CA ASN A 274 17.21 -35.99 -5.32
C ASN A 274 18.70 -35.63 -5.36
N LYS A 275 19.02 -34.38 -5.71
CA LYS A 275 20.39 -33.86 -5.67
C LYS A 275 20.97 -33.91 -4.26
N TRP A 276 20.22 -33.46 -3.26
CA TRP A 276 20.63 -33.49 -1.86
C TRP A 276 20.89 -34.91 -1.35
N GLN A 277 20.02 -35.87 -1.68
CA GLN A 277 20.21 -37.28 -1.31
C GLN A 277 21.52 -37.86 -1.87
N ARG A 278 21.86 -37.54 -3.13
CA ARG A 278 23.13 -37.98 -3.75
C ARG A 278 24.35 -37.37 -3.07
N GLU A 279 24.31 -36.06 -2.81
CA GLU A 279 25.42 -35.34 -2.18
C GLU A 279 25.66 -35.81 -0.74
N THR A 280 24.58 -35.99 0.03
CA THR A 280 24.67 -36.49 1.41
C THR A 280 25.15 -37.94 1.48
N ALA A 281 24.74 -38.82 0.56
CA ALA A 281 25.28 -40.17 0.45
C ALA A 281 26.80 -40.15 0.21
N SER A 282 27.27 -39.27 -0.69
CA SER A 282 28.71 -39.09 -0.95
C SER A 282 29.48 -38.58 0.28
N LEU A 283 28.90 -37.63 1.03
CA LEU A 283 29.51 -37.08 2.25
C LEU A 283 29.60 -38.13 3.37
N ARG A 284 28.59 -38.98 3.52
CA ARG A 284 28.59 -40.10 4.49
C ARG A 284 29.73 -41.08 4.21
N VAL A 285 29.91 -41.46 2.94
CA VAL A 285 31.03 -42.34 2.52
C VAL A 285 32.39 -41.70 2.83
N LYS A 286 32.50 -40.37 2.71
CA LYS A 286 33.74 -39.62 2.97
C LYS A 286 33.95 -39.25 4.45
N GLY A 287 33.05 -39.67 5.35
CA GLY A 287 33.11 -39.33 6.79
C GLY A 287 33.04 -37.84 7.08
N LYS A 288 32.45 -37.03 6.19
CA LYS A 288 32.34 -35.57 6.34
C LYS A 288 31.04 -35.16 7.03
N THR A 289 31.07 -34.02 7.70
CA THR A 289 29.87 -33.42 8.31
C THR A 289 28.85 -33.04 7.24
N ILE A 290 27.58 -33.32 7.52
CA ILE A 290 26.47 -33.02 6.61
C ILE A 290 25.88 -31.66 7.01
N PRO A 291 25.79 -30.68 6.09
CA PRO A 291 25.18 -29.39 6.40
C PRO A 291 23.68 -29.52 6.63
N LYS A 292 23.08 -28.54 7.33
CA LYS A 292 21.62 -28.49 7.52
C LYS A 292 20.93 -28.17 6.16
N PRO A 293 19.95 -28.97 5.70
CA PRO A 293 19.26 -28.69 4.44
C PRO A 293 18.29 -27.50 4.54
N SER A 294 17.83 -26.99 3.40
CA SER A 294 16.63 -26.13 3.32
C SER A 294 15.39 -26.82 3.91
N LEU A 295 14.41 -26.05 4.38
CA LEU A 295 13.20 -26.55 5.01
C LEU A 295 12.40 -27.45 4.06
N TYR A 296 12.22 -27.02 2.80
CA TYR A 296 11.47 -27.83 1.83
C TYR A 296 12.15 -29.17 1.51
N ILE A 297 13.47 -29.27 1.68
CA ILE A 297 14.20 -30.52 1.52
C ILE A 297 14.00 -31.42 2.75
N GLN A 298 13.94 -30.83 3.95
CA GLN A 298 13.67 -31.55 5.19
C GLN A 298 12.26 -32.16 5.20
N LEU A 299 11.27 -31.42 4.70
CA LEU A 299 9.86 -31.83 4.69
C LEU A 299 9.45 -32.64 3.45
N GLY A 300 10.33 -32.76 2.45
CA GLY A 300 10.05 -33.54 1.25
C GLY A 300 9.20 -32.81 0.20
N GLY A 301 9.11 -31.49 0.27
CA GLY A 301 8.30 -30.64 -0.61
C GLY A 301 6.89 -30.40 -0.10
N LEU A 302 6.00 -30.00 -1.01
CA LEU A 302 4.57 -29.80 -0.75
C LEU A 302 3.78 -30.95 -1.36
N ASN A 303 2.95 -31.61 -0.56
CA ASN A 303 2.05 -32.65 -1.03
C ASN A 303 0.68 -32.06 -1.46
N SER A 304 -0.25 -32.90 -1.94
CA SER A 304 -1.56 -32.43 -2.39
C SER A 304 -2.37 -31.75 -1.29
N TYR A 305 -2.36 -32.30 -0.08
CA TYR A 305 -3.02 -31.70 1.07
C TYR A 305 -2.41 -30.35 1.44
N ASP A 306 -1.08 -30.21 1.38
CA ASP A 306 -0.40 -28.94 1.63
C ASP A 306 -0.82 -27.85 0.64
N TRP A 307 -0.99 -28.22 -0.64
CA TRP A 307 -1.49 -27.34 -1.68
C TRP A 307 -2.96 -26.97 -1.50
N ASP A 308 -3.79 -27.87 -0.98
CA ASP A 308 -5.19 -27.58 -0.63
C ASP A 308 -5.25 -26.61 0.56
N VAL A 309 -4.41 -26.80 1.58
CA VAL A 309 -4.25 -25.86 2.70
C VAL A 309 -3.84 -24.48 2.20
N ILE A 310 -2.85 -24.38 1.31
CA ILE A 310 -2.43 -23.10 0.70
C ILE A 310 -3.58 -22.45 -0.09
N SER A 311 -4.37 -23.24 -0.83
CA SER A 311 -5.54 -22.73 -1.55
C SER A 311 -6.60 -22.14 -0.61
N ASN A 312 -6.84 -22.77 0.54
CA ASN A 312 -7.74 -22.25 1.57
C ASN A 312 -7.22 -20.92 2.14
N TYR A 313 -5.91 -20.79 2.37
CA TYR A 313 -5.30 -19.51 2.77
C TYR A 313 -5.50 -18.43 1.71
N ILE A 314 -5.30 -18.75 0.43
CA ILE A 314 -5.52 -17.81 -0.67
C ILE A 314 -6.97 -17.34 -0.69
N ALA A 315 -7.95 -18.25 -0.55
CA ALA A 315 -9.37 -17.90 -0.53
C ALA A 315 -9.72 -16.91 0.59
N ILE A 316 -9.21 -17.16 1.81
CA ILE A 316 -9.42 -16.27 2.96
C ILE A 316 -8.75 -14.90 2.74
N LEU A 317 -7.52 -14.89 2.23
CA LEU A 317 -6.77 -13.65 1.99
C LEU A 317 -7.33 -12.84 0.82
N GLN A 318 -7.93 -13.49 -0.19
CA GLN A 318 -8.60 -12.83 -1.30
C GLN A 318 -9.79 -12.01 -0.83
N LEU A 319 -10.60 -12.55 0.09
CA LEU A 319 -11.72 -11.81 0.69
C LEU A 319 -11.25 -10.53 1.39
N LEU A 320 -10.13 -10.63 2.13
CA LEU A 320 -9.51 -9.47 2.78
C LEU A 320 -8.96 -8.47 1.75
N LYS A 321 -8.43 -8.93 0.61
CA LYS A 321 -7.89 -8.07 -0.47
C LYS A 321 -9.00 -7.35 -1.21
N GLU A 322 -10.14 -8.01 -1.42
CA GLU A 322 -11.33 -7.40 -2.00
C GLU A 322 -11.94 -6.35 -1.08
N ALA A 323 -12.05 -6.65 0.23
CA ALA A 323 -12.48 -5.68 1.22
C ALA A 323 -11.54 -4.47 1.27
N THR A 324 -10.23 -4.71 1.30
CA THR A 324 -9.22 -3.65 1.27
C THR A 324 -9.34 -2.81 0.00
N LYS A 325 -9.47 -3.43 -1.18
CA LYS A 325 -9.66 -2.70 -2.45
C LYS A 325 -10.96 -1.91 -2.50
N LYS A 326 -12.05 -2.41 -1.91
CA LYS A 326 -13.33 -1.69 -1.83
C LYS A 326 -13.23 -0.48 -0.90
N LEU A 327 -12.41 -0.56 0.14
CA LEU A 327 -12.11 0.56 1.05
C LEU A 327 -11.10 1.55 0.47
N GLU A 328 -10.18 1.09 -0.40
CA GLU A 328 -9.19 1.92 -1.09
C GLU A 328 -9.76 2.60 -2.35
N ALA A 329 -10.70 1.95 -3.04
CA ALA A 329 -11.32 2.50 -4.23
C ALA A 329 -12.33 3.58 -3.83
N ARG A 330 -12.07 4.84 -4.19
CA ARG A 330 -13.12 5.87 -4.31
C ARG A 330 -14.27 5.26 -5.11
N GLY A 331 -15.35 4.88 -4.42
CA GLY A 331 -16.44 4.10 -5.01
C GLY A 331 -16.93 4.73 -6.30
N ARG A 332 -16.69 4.09 -7.45
CA ARG A 332 -17.37 4.44 -8.71
C ARG A 332 -18.89 4.23 -8.63
N ALA A 333 -19.38 3.61 -7.55
CA ALA A 333 -20.79 3.38 -7.26
C ALA A 333 -21.28 4.04 -5.95
N GLY A 334 -20.42 4.66 -5.15
CA GLY A 334 -20.77 5.20 -3.84
C GLY A 334 -21.17 6.66 -3.90
N ARG A 335 -22.45 6.98 -3.68
CA ARG A 335 -22.92 8.37 -3.54
C ARG A 335 -22.42 9.06 -2.24
N HIS A 336 -21.79 8.34 -1.30
CA HIS A 336 -21.61 8.79 0.10
C HIS A 336 -20.20 8.61 0.72
N GLY A 337 -19.15 8.33 -0.05
CA GLY A 337 -17.75 8.34 0.44
C GLY A 337 -17.31 7.12 1.26
N ALA A 338 -15.98 6.96 1.43
CA ALA A 338 -15.33 5.73 1.92
C ALA A 338 -15.72 5.29 3.35
N ILE A 339 -16.14 6.21 4.23
CA ILE A 339 -16.52 5.90 5.62
C ILE A 339 -17.87 5.17 5.70
N TRP A 340 -18.81 5.49 4.80
CA TRP A 340 -20.10 4.80 4.75
C TRP A 340 -19.98 3.37 4.22
N GLU A 341 -18.91 3.06 3.49
CA GLU A 341 -18.66 1.73 2.90
C GLU A 341 -18.04 0.76 3.92
N VAL A 342 -17.48 1.25 5.04
CA VAL A 342 -16.84 0.41 6.08
C VAL A 342 -17.82 -0.57 6.72
N ILE A 343 -18.96 -0.10 7.24
CA ILE A 343 -19.92 -0.96 7.95
C ILE A 343 -20.50 -2.05 7.02
N PRO A 344 -20.96 -1.73 5.79
CA PRO A 344 -21.41 -2.75 4.83
C PRO A 344 -20.32 -3.73 4.40
N ILE A 345 -19.06 -3.29 4.27
CA ILE A 345 -17.94 -4.17 3.91
C ILE A 345 -17.58 -5.11 5.06
N MET A 346 -17.61 -4.64 6.30
CA MET A 346 -17.38 -5.48 7.49
C MET A 346 -18.54 -6.47 7.70
N ASP A 347 -19.80 -6.05 7.54
CA ASP A 347 -20.97 -6.95 7.58
C ASP A 347 -20.90 -8.01 6.46
N TRP A 348 -20.50 -7.62 5.25
CA TRP A 348 -20.27 -8.57 4.15
C TRP A 348 -19.16 -9.58 4.46
N LEU A 349 -18.02 -9.12 5.00
CA LEU A 349 -16.91 -10.01 5.40
C LEU A 349 -17.36 -11.00 6.47
N LEU A 350 -18.05 -10.53 7.51
CA LEU A 350 -18.55 -11.38 8.61
C LEU A 350 -19.50 -12.45 8.09
N ARG A 351 -20.50 -12.09 7.29
CA ARG A 351 -21.42 -13.06 6.68
C ARG A 351 -20.69 -14.07 5.81
N THR A 352 -19.71 -13.62 5.03
CA THR A 352 -18.94 -14.52 4.14
C THR A 352 -18.10 -15.52 4.94
N PHE A 353 -17.59 -15.13 6.10
CA PHE A 353 -16.87 -16.04 7.01
C PHE A 353 -17.78 -16.90 7.90
N GLU A 354 -19.03 -16.48 8.13
CA GLU A 354 -20.03 -17.26 8.91
C GLU A 354 -20.78 -18.29 8.06
N GLU A 355 -20.93 -18.03 6.75
CA GLU A 355 -21.68 -18.89 5.81
C GLU A 355 -20.82 -19.89 5.02
N GLY A 356 -19.49 -19.74 5.04
CA GLY A 356 -18.52 -20.62 4.37
C GLY A 356 -17.78 -21.51 5.35
#